data_AF-A0A3A0AGM1-F1
#
_entry.id   AF-A0A3A0AGM1-F1
#
_cell.length_a   1.000
_cell.length_b   1.000
_cell.length_c   1.000
_cell.angle_alpha   90.00
_cell.angle_beta   90.00
_cell.angle_gamma   90.00
#
_symmetry.space_group_name_H-M   'P 1'
#
loop_
_entity.id
_entity.type
_entity.pdbx_description
1 polymer ?
#
loop_
_entity_poly.entity_id
_entity_poly.type
_entity_poly.pdbx_seq_one_letter_code
_entity_poly.pdbx_strand_id
1 'polypeptide(L)' 'MWNRISPAVRIGIIFGLIGIALTVVGIARGNVPPHPANILVALLIGGGVWFVVSWAVATAATDVEQDVQNGDT' A
#
# COMPACT_ATOMS: atom_id res chain seq x y z
N MET A 1 1.39 -20.67 9.58
CA MET A 1 0.78 -19.47 10.22
C MET A 1 0.41 -18.39 9.20
N TRP A 2 0.01 -18.75 7.97
CA TRP A 2 -0.24 -17.79 6.85
C TRP A 2 -1.72 -17.67 6.46
N ASN A 3 -2.59 -18.51 7.03
CA ASN A 3 -3.97 -18.68 6.60
C ASN A 3 -4.98 -17.73 7.28
N ARG A 4 -4.49 -16.73 8.02
CA ARG A 4 -5.33 -15.72 8.74
C ARG A 4 -5.02 -14.28 8.35
N ILE A 5 -4.23 -14.06 7.30
CA ILE A 5 -3.97 -12.69 6.83
C ILE A 5 -5.21 -12.24 6.07
N SER A 6 -5.93 -11.24 6.60
CA SER A 6 -7.09 -10.66 5.94
C SER A 6 -6.74 -10.29 4.49
N PRO A 7 -7.63 -10.55 3.52
CA PRO A 7 -7.39 -10.24 2.11
C PRO A 7 -6.95 -8.78 1.92
N ALA A 8 -7.49 -7.87 2.73
CA ALA A 8 -7.12 -6.46 2.76
C ALA A 8 -5.62 -6.19 2.98
N VAL A 9 -4.98 -6.90 3.91
CA VAL A 9 -3.55 -6.73 4.22
C VAL A 9 -2.69 -7.22 3.07
N ARG A 10 -3.10 -8.29 2.40
CA ARG A 10 -2.37 -8.86 1.25
C ARG A 10 -2.35 -7.88 0.07
N ILE A 11 -3.46 -7.19 -0.17
CA ILE A 11 -3.60 -6.15 -1.21
C ILE A 11 -2.75 -4.92 -0.84
N GLY A 12 -2.81 -4.47 0.41
CA GLY A 12 -1.99 -3.37 0.90
C GLY A 12 -0.48 -3.60 0.70
N ILE A 13 0.00 -4.82 0.96
CA ILE A 13 1.42 -5.18 0.78
C ILE A 13 1.84 -5.14 -0.70
N ILE A 14 1.02 -5.67 -1.62
CA ILE A 14 1.33 -5.69 -3.06
C ILE A 14 1.45 -4.25 -3.59
N PHE A 15 0.48 -3.40 -3.26
CA PHE A 15 0.49 -2.01 -3.69
C PHE A 15 1.59 -1.18 -3.01
N GLY A 16 1.88 -1.43 -1.73
CA GLY A 16 3.02 -0.82 -1.04
C GLY A 16 4.35 -1.17 -1.73
N LEU A 17 4.54 -2.43 -2.13
CA LEU A 17 5.72 -2.86 -2.90
C LEU A 17 5.81 -2.16 -4.26
N ILE A 18 4.69 -2.01 -4.96
CA ILE A 18 4.65 -1.27 -6.24
C ILE A 18 4.98 0.21 -6.03
N GLY A 19 4.43 0.84 -4.99
CA GLY A 19 4.73 2.24 -4.64
C GLY A 19 6.21 2.47 -4.29
N ILE A 20 6.82 1.54 -3.56
CA ILE A 20 8.26 1.54 -3.29
C ILE A 20 9.05 1.39 -4.60
N ALA A 21 8.69 0.44 -5.46
CA ALA A 21 9.37 0.23 -6.73
C ALA A 21 9.32 1.48 -7.63
N LEU A 22 8.16 2.13 -7.74
CA LEU A 22 7.99 3.40 -8.46
C LEU A 22 8.83 4.52 -7.85
N THR A 23 8.94 4.57 -6.53
CA THR A 23 9.78 5.56 -5.84
C THR A 23 11.26 5.34 -6.15
N VAL A 24 11.71 4.09 -6.15
CA VAL A 24 13.08 3.72 -6.56
C VAL A 24 13.35 4.16 -8.00
N VAL A 25 12.40 3.98 -8.91
CA VAL A 25 12.50 4.48 -10.30
C VAL A 25 12.59 6.01 -10.35
N GLY A 26 11.82 6.72 -9.52
CA GLY A 26 11.87 8.18 -9.43
C GLY A 26 13.23 8.70 -8.94
N ILE A 27 13.83 8.02 -7.95
CA ILE A 27 15.18 8.31 -7.46
C ILE A 27 16.22 8.03 -8.56
N ALA A 28 16.12 6.89 -9.24
CA ALA A 28 17.03 6.52 -10.32
C ALA A 28 16.98 7.48 -11.52
N ARG A 29 15.84 8.12 -11.77
CA ARG A 29 15.70 9.18 -12.79
C ARG A 29 16.39 10.50 -12.44
N GLY A 30 16.95 10.64 -11.23
CA GLY A 30 17.65 11.87 -10.82
C GLY A 30 16.73 13.01 -10.39
N ASN A 31 15.42 12.75 -10.21
CA ASN A 31 14.45 13.77 -9.78
C ASN A 31 14.56 14.13 -8.28
N VAL A 32 15.40 13.42 -7.51
CA VAL A 32 15.56 13.64 -6.07
C VAL A 32 17.00 14.07 -5.79
N PRO A 33 17.22 15.20 -5.10
CA PRO A 33 18.56 15.58 -4.65
C PRO A 33 19.18 14.42 -3.84
N PRO A 34 20.47 14.08 -4.04
CA PRO A 34 21.11 12.87 -3.50
C PRO A 34 21.42 13.00 -1.99
N HIS A 35 20.49 13.55 -1.22
CA HIS A 35 20.56 13.62 0.23
C HIS A 35 19.78 12.44 0.83
N PRO A 36 20.37 11.64 1.73
CA PRO A 36 19.70 10.48 2.33
C PRO A 36 18.34 10.79 3.00
N ALA A 37 18.18 11.98 3.57
CA ALA A 37 16.91 12.44 4.13
C ALA A 37 15.81 12.57 3.06
N ASN A 38 16.13 13.12 1.87
CA ASN A 38 15.16 13.29 0.78
C ASN A 38 14.73 11.94 0.19
N ILE A 39 15.66 10.99 0.11
CA ILE A 39 15.35 9.62 -0.32
C ILE A 39 14.40 8.94 0.67
N LEU A 40 14.64 9.09 1.98
CA LEU A 40 13.78 8.51 3.01
C LEU A 40 12.37 9.11 2.98
N VAL A 41 12.27 10.44 2.83
CA VAL A 41 10.98 11.13 2.69
C VAL A 41 10.28 10.72 1.39
N ALA A 42 11.01 10.61 0.28
CA ALA A 42 10.45 10.12 -0.98
C ALA A 42 9.91 8.69 -0.85
N LEU A 43 10.64 7.79 -0.16
CA LEU A 43 10.21 6.42 0.15
C LEU A 43 9.00 6.37 1.07
N LEU A 44 8.96 7.21 2.10
CA LEU A 44 7.84 7.29 3.02
C LEU A 44 6.58 7.85 2.35
N ILE A 45 6.72 8.89 1.54
CA ILE A 45 5.57 9.48 0.83
C ILE A 45 5.14 8.58 -0.32
N GLY A 46 6.07 8.10 -1.16
CA GLY A 46 5.74 7.22 -2.27
C GLY A 46 5.27 5.86 -1.79
N GLY A 47 6.09 5.11 -1.06
CA GLY A 47 5.72 3.78 -0.57
C GLY A 47 4.63 3.81 0.51
N GLY A 48 4.75 4.70 1.49
CA GLY A 48 3.84 4.75 2.64
C GLY A 48 2.43 5.24 2.29
N VAL A 49 2.28 6.27 1.44
CA VAL A 49 0.94 6.73 1.03
C VAL A 49 0.24 5.66 0.21
N TRP A 50 0.93 5.03 -0.76
CA TRP A 50 0.34 3.95 -1.56
C TRP A 50 -0.02 2.73 -0.72
N PHE A 51 0.78 2.38 0.29
CA PHE A 51 0.43 1.32 1.25
C PHE A 51 -0.85 1.65 2.02
N VAL A 52 -0.95 2.85 2.61
CA VAL A 52 -2.11 3.25 3.43
C VAL A 52 -3.38 3.33 2.59
N VAL A 53 -3.30 3.93 1.39
CA VAL A 53 -4.46 4.05 0.48
C VAL A 53 -4.97 2.66 0.09
N SER A 54 -4.10 1.76 -0.34
CA SER A 54 -4.53 0.42 -0.77
C SER A 54 -5.01 -0.44 0.39
N TRP A 55 -4.43 -0.31 1.58
CA TRP A 55 -4.94 -0.96 2.79
C TRP A 55 -6.34 -0.46 3.15
N ALA A 56 -6.57 0.86 3.09
CA ALA A 56 -7.88 1.45 3.38
C ALA A 56 -8.95 1.00 2.37
N VAL A 57 -8.64 1.07 1.07
CA VAL A 57 -9.56 0.62 0.01
C VAL A 57 -9.88 -0.87 0.16
N ALA A 58 -8.88 -1.70 0.42
CA ALA A 58 -9.10 -3.13 0.55
C ALA A 58 -9.86 -3.48 1.84
N THR A 59 -9.64 -2.72 2.92
CA THR A 59 -10.41 -2.85 4.17
C THR A 59 -11.87 -2.48 3.94
N ALA A 60 -12.15 -1.37 3.25
CA ALA A 60 -13.51 -0.98 2.89
C ALA A 60 -14.20 -2.00 1.98
N ALA A 61 -13.47 -2.57 1.01
CA ALA A 61 -14.01 -3.63 0.16
C ALA A 61 -14.35 -4.89 0.96
N THR A 62 -13.48 -5.31 1.90
CA THR A 62 -13.76 -6.46 2.77
C THR A 62 -14.90 -6.20 3.75
N ASP A 63 -15.04 -4.97 4.25
CA ASP A 63 -16.14 -4.57 5.13
C ASP A 63 -17.48 -4.74 4.39
N VAL A 64 -17.55 -4.27 3.14
CA VAL A 64 -18.73 -4.45 2.27
C VAL A 64 -18.97 -5.93 1.94
N GLU A 65 -17.94 -6.72 1.65
CA GLU A 65 -18.10 -8.16 1.40
C GLU A 65 -18.66 -8.91 2.63
N GLN A 66 -18.21 -8.54 3.83
CA GLN A 66 -18.71 -9.10 5.08
C GLN A 66 -20.15 -8.64 5.38
N ASP A 67 -20.47 -7.38 5.11
CA ASP A 67 -21.83 -6.85 5.26
C ASP A 67 -22.81 -7.50 4.27
N VAL A 68 -22.38 -7.76 3.03
CA VAL A 68 -23.20 -8.46 2.02
C VAL A 68 -23.37 -9.95 2.36
N GLN A 69 -22.36 -10.61 2.93
CA GLN A 69 -22.47 -12.02 3.36
C GLN A 69 -23.32 -12.21 4.62
N ASN A 70 -23.28 -11.25 5.54
CA ASN A 70 -24.08 -11.27 6.77
C ASN A 70 -25.43 -10.56 6.62
N GLY A 71 -25.68 -9.93 5.48
CA GLY A 71 -26.95 -9.31 5.12
C GLY A 71 -27.97 -10.37 4.72
N ASP A 72 -28.74 -10.79 5.73
CA ASP A 72 -29.87 -11.72 5.64
C ASP A 72 -30.91 -11.35 4.55
N THR A 73 -31.54 -12.40 4.03
CA THR A 73 -32.81 -12.44 3.27
C THR A 73 -33.95 -11.65 3.89
#